data_AF-A0A9P8FN90-F1
#
_entry.id   AF-A0A9P8FN90-F1
#
_cell.length_a   1.000
_cell.length_b   1.000
_cell.length_c   1.000
_cell.angle_alpha   90.00
_cell.angle_beta   90.00
_cell.angle_gamma   90.00
#
_symmetry.space_group_name_H-M   'P 1'
#
loop_
_entity.id
_entity.type
_entity.pdbx_description
1 polymer ?
#
loop_
_entity_poly.entity_id
_entity_poly.type
_entity_poly.pdbx_seq_one_letter_code
_entity_poly.pdbx_strand_id
1 'polypeptide(L)'
;MSFRKRNIGVQRSPVVSSSADAPVETNAAPAPTASGIRPSPLTGQPTTSTGAYSLDSLLGGHAGLALGSSLLVEESGTTDFAGALLRYYAAEGIIQSHTVHLVGAGEQWIKDLPGLVGDAEAAEAQKQAKSDEKKMKIAWRYERLGQVDADRGSRGEQPYIDT
;
A
#
# COMPACT_ATOMS: atom_id res chain seq x y z
N MET A 1 24.82 -28.26 -32.51
CA MET A 1 23.88 -28.87 -31.54
C MET A 1 23.62 -27.85 -30.44
N SER A 2 22.37 -27.43 -30.25
CA SER A 2 22.00 -26.38 -29.29
C SER A 2 21.57 -27.02 -27.96
N PHE A 3 22.34 -26.77 -26.90
CA PHE A 3 21.99 -27.20 -25.55
C PHE A 3 21.04 -26.18 -24.92
N ARG A 4 19.76 -26.52 -24.84
CA ARG A 4 18.77 -25.74 -24.07
C ARG A 4 19.04 -25.96 -22.58
N LYS A 5 19.65 -24.97 -21.93
CA LYS A 5 19.85 -24.90 -20.49
C LYS A 5 18.48 -24.85 -19.80
N ARG A 6 18.06 -25.97 -19.19
CA ARG A 6 16.89 -26.00 -18.30
C ARG A 6 17.37 -25.66 -16.90
N ASN A 7 16.95 -24.50 -16.37
CA ASN A 7 17.08 -24.22 -14.94
C ASN A 7 16.04 -25.08 -14.21
N ILE A 8 16.47 -26.24 -13.70
CA ILE A 8 15.67 -27.08 -12.81
C ILE A 8 15.92 -26.57 -11.39
N GLY A 9 14.94 -25.88 -10.82
CA GLY A 9 14.97 -25.47 -9.42
C GLY A 9 14.84 -26.69 -8.53
N VAL A 10 15.89 -27.01 -7.77
CA VAL A 10 15.88 -28.06 -6.75
C VAL A 10 15.07 -27.56 -5.55
N GLN A 11 13.79 -27.92 -5.50
CA GLN A 11 12.95 -27.73 -4.31
C GLN A 11 13.33 -28.81 -3.29
N ARG A 12 13.84 -28.40 -2.13
CA ARG A 12 14.12 -29.30 -1.01
C ARG A 12 12.81 -29.53 -0.25
N SER A 13 12.09 -30.60 -0.60
CA SER A 13 10.88 -31.02 0.12
C SER A 13 11.23 -31.48 1.55
N PRO A 14 10.43 -31.17 2.59
CA PRO A 14 10.62 -31.77 3.90
C PRO A 14 10.25 -33.26 3.81
N VAL A 15 11.10 -34.10 4.40
CA VAL A 15 10.93 -35.55 4.45
C VAL A 15 9.63 -35.88 5.19
N VAL A 16 8.63 -36.37 4.45
CA VAL A 16 7.56 -37.21 4.99
C VAL A 16 7.51 -38.47 4.15
N SER A 17 7.82 -39.58 4.81
CA SER A 17 7.86 -40.92 4.25
C SER A 17 6.45 -41.38 3.84
N SER A 18 6.24 -41.68 2.56
CA SER A 18 5.30 -42.73 2.14
C SER A 18 5.50 -43.07 0.66
N SER A 19 5.76 -44.35 0.41
CA SER A 19 5.82 -45.01 -0.88
C SER A 19 4.51 -44.92 -1.67
N ALA A 20 4.58 -44.57 -2.96
CA ALA A 20 3.97 -45.31 -4.08
C ALA A 20 3.99 -44.46 -5.35
N ASP A 21 4.21 -45.16 -6.45
CA ASP A 21 4.46 -44.70 -7.82
C ASP A 21 3.17 -44.19 -8.49
N ALA A 22 3.14 -42.92 -8.90
CA ALA A 22 2.15 -42.36 -9.85
C ALA A 22 2.65 -41.01 -10.43
N PRO A 23 2.51 -40.76 -11.76
CA PRO A 23 2.88 -39.47 -12.34
C PRO A 23 1.75 -38.48 -12.09
N VAL A 24 1.81 -37.76 -10.97
CA VAL A 24 0.90 -36.63 -10.71
C VAL A 24 1.51 -35.40 -11.40
N GLU A 25 0.92 -34.99 -12.52
CA GLU A 25 1.04 -33.64 -13.06
C GLU A 25 0.62 -32.65 -11.96
N THR A 26 1.59 -32.26 -11.13
CA THR A 26 1.36 -31.23 -10.13
C THR A 26 1.78 -29.93 -10.78
N ASN A 27 0.83 -29.31 -11.48
CA ASN A 27 0.88 -27.88 -11.77
C ASN A 27 0.72 -27.15 -10.41
N ALA A 28 1.74 -27.26 -9.57
CA ALA A 28 1.77 -26.67 -8.25
C ALA A 28 1.93 -25.17 -8.46
N ALA A 29 0.82 -24.44 -8.34
CA ALA A 29 0.88 -23.01 -8.13
C ALA A 29 1.92 -22.74 -7.02
N PRO A 30 2.89 -21.84 -7.23
CA PRO A 30 3.89 -21.56 -6.21
C PRO A 30 3.18 -21.17 -4.92
N ALA A 31 3.62 -21.77 -3.81
CA ALA A 31 3.12 -21.47 -2.47
C ALA A 31 3.03 -19.94 -2.28
N PRO A 32 2.02 -19.43 -1.55
CA PRO A 32 1.85 -17.99 -1.37
C PRO A 32 3.13 -17.43 -0.72
N THR A 33 3.97 -16.80 -1.54
CA THR A 33 5.09 -16.01 -1.04
C THR A 33 4.49 -14.91 -0.20
N ALA A 34 4.93 -14.75 1.04
CA ALA A 34 4.43 -13.66 1.89
C ALA A 34 4.57 -12.34 1.13
N SER A 35 3.61 -11.43 1.32
CA SER A 35 3.53 -10.18 0.57
C SER A 35 4.89 -9.48 0.51
N GLY A 36 5.30 -9.04 -0.68
CA GLY A 36 6.56 -8.34 -0.87
C GLY A 36 7.84 -9.19 -0.86
N ILE A 37 7.75 -10.52 -0.71
CA ILE A 37 8.86 -11.44 -0.92
C ILE A 37 8.86 -11.94 -2.37
N ARG A 38 10.00 -11.82 -3.04
CA ARG A 38 10.21 -12.33 -4.40
C ARG A 38 11.47 -13.19 -4.46
N PRO A 39 11.55 -14.19 -5.35
CA PRO A 39 12.80 -14.89 -5.58
C PRO A 39 13.80 -13.98 -6.30
N SER A 40 15.04 -13.97 -5.84
CA SER A 40 16.15 -13.30 -6.49
C SER A 40 16.33 -13.80 -7.93
N PRO A 41 16.51 -12.91 -8.92
CA PRO A 41 16.74 -13.32 -10.30
C PRO A 41 18.08 -14.05 -10.51
N LEU A 42 19.05 -13.84 -9.62
CA LEU A 42 20.37 -14.44 -9.71
C LEU A 42 20.45 -15.82 -9.05
N THR A 43 19.90 -15.95 -7.84
CA THR A 43 20.13 -17.11 -6.97
C THR A 43 18.85 -17.83 -6.54
N GLY A 44 17.67 -17.28 -6.83
CA GLY A 44 16.38 -17.82 -6.39
C GLY A 44 16.12 -17.70 -4.89
N GLN A 45 17.06 -17.15 -4.11
CA GLN A 45 16.87 -16.88 -2.69
C GLN A 45 15.75 -15.87 -2.47
N PRO A 46 14.94 -15.98 -1.41
CA PRO A 46 13.90 -15.02 -1.13
C PRO A 46 14.52 -13.65 -0.80
N THR A 47 14.06 -12.62 -1.49
CA THR A 47 14.49 -11.23 -1.33
C THR A 47 13.27 -10.34 -1.09
N THR A 48 13.50 -9.24 -0.37
CA THR A 48 12.52 -8.17 -0.16
C THR A 48 13.04 -6.86 -0.74
N SER A 49 12.13 -5.93 -1.01
CA SER A 49 12.44 -4.57 -1.46
C SER A 49 13.02 -3.76 -0.31
N THR A 50 13.97 -2.87 -0.61
CA THR A 50 14.46 -1.88 0.35
C THR A 50 13.64 -0.58 0.37
N GLY A 51 12.58 -0.49 -0.45
CA GLY A 51 11.80 0.73 -0.65
C GLY A 51 12.44 1.72 -1.63
N ALA A 52 13.67 1.46 -2.08
CA ALA A 52 14.37 2.24 -3.09
C ALA A 52 14.82 1.36 -4.26
N TYR A 53 14.21 1.54 -5.43
CA TYR A 53 14.50 0.74 -6.63
C TYR A 53 15.98 0.82 -7.06
N SER A 54 16.61 1.99 -6.92
CA SER A 54 18.02 2.20 -7.23
C SER A 54 18.94 1.37 -6.32
N LEU A 55 18.61 1.29 -5.02
CA LEU A 55 19.36 0.50 -4.06
C LEU A 55 19.15 -1.00 -4.30
N ASP A 56 17.91 -1.42 -4.51
CA ASP A 56 17.57 -2.82 -4.86
C ASP A 56 18.37 -3.33 -6.06
N SER A 57 18.54 -2.47 -7.07
CA SER A 57 19.31 -2.79 -8.28
C SER A 57 20.80 -2.94 -7.99
N LEU A 58 21.34 -2.20 -7.02
CA LEU A 58 22.76 -2.20 -6.66
C LEU A 58 23.13 -3.39 -5.76
N LEU A 59 22.17 -3.95 -5.00
CA LEU A 59 22.39 -5.05 -4.07
C LEU A 59 22.64 -6.39 -4.78
N GLY A 60 23.86 -6.55 -5.33
CA GLY A 60 24.38 -7.81 -5.86
C GLY A 60 23.57 -8.43 -7.00
N GLY A 61 22.76 -7.63 -7.71
CA GLY A 61 21.85 -8.13 -8.74
C GLY A 61 20.72 -9.00 -8.19
N HIS A 62 20.50 -9.02 -6.87
CA HIS A 62 19.39 -9.73 -6.26
C HIS A 62 18.04 -9.00 -6.43
N ALA A 63 18.08 -7.79 -7.00
CA ALA A 63 16.94 -6.89 -7.11
C ALA A 63 16.25 -6.78 -5.75
N GLY A 64 16.97 -6.32 -4.73
CA GLY A 64 16.50 -6.26 -3.34
C GLY A 64 17.48 -6.86 -2.33
N LEU A 65 17.07 -6.86 -1.06
CA LEU A 65 17.82 -7.41 0.05
C LEU A 65 17.43 -8.88 0.28
N ALA A 66 18.41 -9.79 0.31
CA ALA A 66 18.17 -11.20 0.59
C ALA A 66 17.76 -11.42 2.04
N LEU A 67 16.77 -12.28 2.29
CA LEU A 67 16.36 -12.60 3.66
C LEU A 67 17.49 -13.31 4.40
N GLY A 68 17.62 -13.01 5.70
CA GLY A 68 18.73 -13.50 6.53
C GLY A 68 20.06 -12.77 6.32
N SER A 69 20.07 -11.70 5.52
CA SER A 69 21.21 -10.79 5.39
C SER A 69 20.99 -9.48 6.16
N SER A 70 22.07 -8.76 6.44
CA SER A 70 22.07 -7.45 7.07
C SER A 70 22.72 -6.43 6.16
N LEU A 71 22.16 -5.23 6.09
CA LEU A 71 22.72 -4.10 5.35
C LEU A 71 23.22 -3.04 6.34
N LEU A 72 24.48 -2.63 6.19
CA LEU A 72 25.05 -1.48 6.90
C LEU A 72 25.23 -0.34 5.89
N VAL A 73 24.73 0.84 6.24
CA VAL A 73 24.87 2.05 5.43
C VAL A 73 25.69 3.05 6.22
N GLU A 74 26.86 3.40 5.71
CA GLU A 74 27.72 4.44 6.26
C GLU A 74 27.53 5.73 5.48
N GLU A 75 27.46 6.85 6.19
CA GLU A 75 27.35 8.19 5.61
C GLU A 75 28.45 9.07 6.18
N SER A 76 29.15 9.79 5.30
CA SER A 76 30.18 10.75 5.70
C SER A 76 29.59 12.16 5.72
N GLY A 77 29.81 12.89 6.80
CA GLY A 77 29.38 14.29 6.96
C GLY A 77 28.21 14.46 7.91
N THR A 78 27.38 15.48 7.65
CA THR A 78 26.24 15.87 8.51
C THR A 78 24.89 15.76 7.79
N THR A 79 24.86 15.11 6.63
CA THR A 79 23.63 14.83 5.89
C THR A 79 22.91 13.61 6.49
N ASP A 80 21.63 13.42 6.13
CA ASP A 80 20.78 12.33 6.64
C ASP A 80 20.23 11.45 5.49
N PHE A 81 21.09 11.11 4.52
CA PHE A 81 20.70 10.24 3.41
C PHE A 81 20.56 8.78 3.85
N ALA A 82 21.42 8.31 4.75
CA ALA A 82 21.32 6.97 5.32
C ALA A 82 20.02 6.81 6.14
N GLY A 83 19.64 7.85 6.91
CA GLY A 83 18.37 7.85 7.61
C GLY A 83 17.16 7.86 6.67
N ALA A 84 17.24 8.57 5.53
CA ALA A 84 16.21 8.50 4.50
C ALA A 84 16.04 7.09 3.91
N LEU A 85 17.14 6.39 3.60
CA LEU A 85 17.10 4.99 3.15
C LEU A 85 16.48 4.06 4.20
N LEU A 86 16.80 4.27 5.49
CA LEU A 86 16.21 3.49 6.58
C LEU A 86 14.69 3.72 6.71
N ARG A 87 14.23 4.97 6.51
CA ARG A 87 12.79 5.30 6.48
C ARG A 87 12.09 4.63 5.30
N TYR A 88 12.71 4.60 4.12
CA TYR A 88 12.15 3.86 2.97
C TYR A 88 12.03 2.37 3.26
N TYR A 89 13.04 1.75 3.87
CA TYR A 89 12.99 0.33 4.26
C TYR A 89 11.84 0.05 5.24
N ALA A 90 11.67 0.91 6.25
CA ALA A 90 10.58 0.77 7.22
C ALA A 90 9.20 0.98 6.59
N ALA A 91 9.04 2.02 5.75
CA ALA A 91 7.78 2.29 5.05
C ALA A 91 7.39 1.16 4.11
N GLU A 92 8.35 0.63 3.35
CA GLU A 92 8.16 -0.52 2.46
C GLU A 92 7.69 -1.76 3.26
N GLY A 93 8.32 -2.04 4.39
CA GLY A 93 7.91 -3.12 5.28
C GLY A 93 6.47 -2.95 5.78
N ILE A 94 6.07 -1.74 6.16
CA ILE A 94 4.70 -1.45 6.63
C ILE A 94 3.68 -1.65 5.50
N ILE A 95 3.96 -1.17 4.30
CA ILE A 95 3.08 -1.33 3.12
C ILE A 95 2.90 -2.82 2.79
N GLN A 96 3.97 -3.61 2.90
CA GLN A 96 3.95 -5.05 2.68
C GLN A 96 3.35 -5.84 3.85
N SER A 97 2.88 -5.17 4.92
CA SER A 97 2.36 -5.79 6.14
C SER A 97 3.39 -6.66 6.90
N HIS A 98 4.66 -6.26 6.87
CA HIS A 98 5.73 -6.85 7.67
C HIS A 98 5.80 -6.23 9.06
N THR A 99 6.28 -7.00 10.04
CA THR A 99 6.55 -6.46 11.38
C THR A 99 7.93 -5.81 11.41
N VAL A 100 7.94 -4.47 11.41
CA VAL A 100 9.17 -3.68 11.48
C VAL A 100 9.50 -3.37 12.95
N HIS A 101 10.75 -3.64 13.35
CA HIS A 101 11.26 -3.31 14.67
C HIS A 101 12.26 -2.17 14.55
N LEU A 102 12.03 -1.09 15.30
CA LEU A 102 12.88 0.09 15.33
C LEU A 102 13.60 0.16 16.68
N VAL A 103 14.93 0.26 16.66
CA VAL A 103 15.76 0.35 17.87
C VAL A 103 16.56 1.65 17.80
N GLY A 104 16.52 2.44 18.88
CA GLY A 104 17.35 3.63 19.03
C GLY A 104 16.83 4.91 18.38
N ALA A 105 15.63 4.90 17.76
CA ALA A 105 14.99 6.10 17.22
C ALA A 105 13.68 6.43 17.97
N GLY A 106 13.37 7.72 18.09
CA GLY A 106 12.19 8.21 18.82
C GLY A 106 10.90 8.17 18.01
N GLU A 107 9.76 8.44 18.67
CA GLU A 107 8.43 8.40 18.05
C GLU A 107 8.28 9.36 16.85
N GLN A 108 8.98 10.51 16.87
CA GLN A 108 8.96 11.47 15.76
C GLN A 108 9.47 10.84 14.46
N TRP A 109 10.46 9.95 14.54
CA TRP A 109 11.01 9.27 13.36
C TRP A 109 9.96 8.44 12.62
N ILE A 110 9.02 7.85 13.37
CA ILE A 110 7.92 7.05 12.79
C ILE A 110 6.92 7.95 12.06
N LYS A 111 6.71 9.19 12.54
CA LYS A 111 5.82 10.17 11.89
C LYS A 111 6.42 10.74 10.61
N ASP A 112 7.75 10.69 10.48
CA ASP A 112 8.50 11.13 9.30
C ASP A 112 8.58 10.05 8.20
N LEU A 113 7.89 8.92 8.36
CA LEU A 113 7.90 7.87 7.35
C LEU A 113 7.19 8.35 6.06
N PRO A 114 7.79 8.08 4.88
CA PRO A 114 7.18 8.44 3.62
C PRO A 114 5.92 7.61 3.36
N GLY A 115 4.89 8.26 2.81
CA GLY A 115 3.67 7.60 2.33
C GLY A 115 3.79 7.14 0.87
N LEU A 116 2.80 6.36 0.41
CA LEU A 116 2.75 5.95 -0.98
C LEU A 116 2.37 7.14 -1.88
N VAL A 117 2.96 7.18 -3.08
CA VAL A 117 2.62 8.21 -4.08
C VAL A 117 1.14 8.08 -4.45
N GLY A 118 0.40 9.19 -4.37
CA GLY A 118 -1.03 9.26 -4.66
C GLY A 118 -1.95 9.11 -3.43
N ASP A 119 -1.44 8.68 -2.27
CA ASP A 119 -2.27 8.58 -1.05
C ASP A 119 -2.76 9.94 -0.56
N ALA A 120 -1.91 10.97 -0.68
CA ALA A 120 -2.29 12.33 -0.30
C ALA A 120 -3.44 12.86 -1.19
N GLU A 121 -3.35 12.65 -2.50
CA GLU A 121 -4.37 13.04 -3.47
C GLU A 121 -5.67 12.26 -3.26
N ALA A 122 -5.57 10.95 -2.99
CA ALA A 122 -6.71 10.11 -2.65
C ALA A 122 -7.38 10.55 -1.34
N ALA A 123 -6.60 10.93 -0.33
CA ALA A 123 -7.11 11.44 0.94
C ALA A 123 -7.81 12.79 0.78
N GLU A 124 -7.29 13.69 -0.06
CA GLU A 124 -7.96 14.95 -0.39
C GLU A 124 -9.23 14.73 -1.20
N ALA A 125 -9.21 13.86 -2.21
CA ALA A 125 -10.40 13.51 -2.98
C ALA A 125 -11.51 12.93 -2.10
N GLN A 126 -11.17 12.07 -1.12
CA GLN A 126 -12.12 11.55 -0.14
C GLN A 126 -12.69 12.64 0.79
N LYS A 127 -11.87 13.61 1.21
CA LYS A 127 -12.35 14.75 2.01
C LYS A 127 -13.30 15.64 1.21
N GLN A 128 -12.97 15.90 -0.06
CA GLN A 128 -13.80 16.68 -0.97
C GLN A 128 -15.16 15.99 -1.20
N ALA A 129 -15.15 14.68 -1.50
CA ALA A 129 -16.36 13.90 -1.68
C ALA A 129 -17.28 13.92 -0.43
N LYS A 130 -16.72 13.81 0.78
CA LYS A 130 -17.49 13.93 2.04
C LYS A 130 -18.06 15.34 2.25
N SER A 131 -17.34 16.38 1.84
CA SER A 131 -17.81 17.76 1.90
C SER A 131 -18.98 18.00 0.95
N ASP A 132 -18.87 17.50 -0.29
CA ASP A 132 -19.92 17.63 -1.31
C ASP A 132 -21.17 16.84 -0.93
N GLU A 133 -21.02 15.63 -0.39
CA GLU A 133 -22.15 14.86 0.16
C GLU A 133 -22.87 15.62 1.29
N LYS A 134 -22.10 16.25 2.18
CA LYS A 134 -22.65 17.06 3.28
C LYS A 134 -23.37 18.31 2.74
N LYS A 135 -22.82 18.96 1.70
CA LYS A 135 -23.44 20.12 1.04
C LYS A 135 -24.76 19.76 0.35
N MET A 136 -24.81 18.63 -0.36
CA MET A 136 -26.03 18.13 -0.99
C MET A 136 -27.11 17.76 0.04
N LYS A 137 -26.74 17.18 1.19
CA LYS A 137 -27.67 16.93 2.31
C LYS A 137 -28.26 18.21 2.91
N ILE A 138 -27.55 19.33 2.88
CA ILE A 138 -28.05 20.63 3.39
C ILE A 138 -29.01 21.26 2.38
N ALA A 139 -28.71 21.20 1.08
CA ALA A 139 -29.59 21.73 0.04
C ALA A 139 -30.98 21.07 0.08
N TRP A 140 -31.04 19.75 0.25
CA TRP A 140 -32.32 19.03 0.35
C TRP A 140 -33.14 19.41 1.60
N ARG A 141 -32.48 19.80 2.70
CA ARG A 141 -33.20 20.25 3.91
C ARG A 141 -33.98 21.54 3.70
N TYR A 142 -33.53 22.42 2.81
CA TYR A 142 -34.21 23.69 2.52
C TYR A 142 -35.24 23.59 1.40
N GLU A 143 -35.18 22.57 0.53
CA GLU A 143 -36.22 22.29 -0.47
C GLU A 143 -37.60 22.14 0.18
N ARG A 144 -37.66 21.48 1.34
CA ARG A 144 -38.90 21.28 2.10
C ARG A 144 -39.33 22.52 2.89
N LEU A 145 -38.45 23.52 3.05
CA LEU A 145 -38.74 24.74 3.81
C LEU A 145 -39.43 25.80 2.92
N GLY A 146 -39.06 25.90 1.63
CA GLY A 146 -39.68 26.84 0.69
C GLY A 146 -41.14 26.52 0.31
N GLN A 147 -41.60 25.28 0.51
CA GLN A 147 -42.99 24.88 0.23
C GLN A 147 -43.98 25.30 1.32
N VAL A 148 -43.53 25.57 2.56
CA VAL A 148 -44.44 25.92 3.68
C VAL A 148 -44.78 27.42 3.68
N ASP A 149 -43.92 28.28 3.13
CA ASP A 149 -44.17 29.72 3.07
C ASP A 149 -44.99 30.15 1.83
N ALA A 150 -45.00 29.34 0.76
CA ALA A 150 -45.80 29.63 -0.44
C ALA A 150 -47.32 29.46 -0.21
N ASP A 151 -47.74 28.68 0.79
CA ASP A 151 -49.16 28.39 1.06
C ASP A 151 -49.80 29.36 2.08
N ARG A 152 -49.00 30.23 2.71
CA ARG A 152 -49.49 31.26 3.67
C ARG A 152 -49.73 32.63 3.06
N GLY A 153 -49.34 32.86 1.81
CA GLY A 153 -49.43 34.18 1.14
C GLY A 153 -50.74 34.48 0.39
N SER A 154 -51.70 33.54 0.32
CA SER A 154 -52.87 33.64 -0.59
C SER A 154 -54.23 33.78 0.10
N ARG A 155 -54.29 34.16 1.38
CA ARG A 155 -55.55 34.42 2.10
C ARG A 155 -55.57 35.81 2.73
N GLY A 156 -56.15 36.78 2.03
CA GLY A 156 -56.71 37.96 2.70
C GLY A 156 -56.70 39.25 1.91
N GLU A 157 -57.44 39.33 0.82
CA GLU A 157 -57.95 40.62 0.34
C GLU A 157 -59.37 40.41 -0.20
N GLN A 158 -60.38 40.77 0.60
CA GLN A 158 -61.76 40.90 0.14
C GLN A 158 -62.08 42.40 -0.03
N PRO A 159 -62.68 42.83 -1.15
CA PRO A 159 -63.04 44.21 -1.36
C PRO A 159 -64.30 44.57 -0.55
N TYR A 160 -64.21 45.66 0.20
CA TYR A 160 -65.29 46.28 0.95
C TYR A 160 -66.21 47.06 -0.01
N ILE A 161 -67.51 46.73 -0.02
CA ILE A 161 -68.54 47.43 -0.78
C ILE A 161 -69.44 48.18 0.21
N ASP A 162 -69.45 49.52 0.13
CA ASP A 162 -70.35 50.41 0.86
C ASP A 162 -71.74 50.45 0.21
N THR A 163 -72.78 50.46 1.05
CA THR A 163 -74.16 50.92 0.73
C THR A 163 -74.45 52.20 1.49
#